data_AF-A0A1Q7CHI3-F1
#
_entry.id   AF-A0A1Q7CHI3-F1
#
_cell.length_a   1.000
_cell.length_b   1.000
_cell.length_c   1.000
_cell.angle_alpha   90.00
_cell.angle_beta   90.00
_cell.angle_gamma   90.00
#
_symmetry.space_group_name_H-M   'P 1'
#
loop_
_entity.id
_entity.type
_entity.pdbx_description
1 polymer ?
#
loop_
_entity_poly.entity_id
_entity_poly.type
_entity_poly.pdbx_seq_one_letter_code
_entity_poly.pdbx_strand_id
1 'polypeptide(L)'
;MPLRKLCIVVLMVSASLTSLASVSGSSLQIPNSGASVTLREHQIWASAVHDSEFAAIPRTAHTSCAAAQPPQALATPNPLLDQPDANKITVSFIIGADGRVHSPLILESAGAIEDRNVLAAVRSWRYRPAMCNGVPAEAEGKIEFSSR
;
A
#
# COMPACT_ATOMS: atom_id res chain seq x y z
N MET A 1 72.47 46.38 1.83
CA MET A 1 72.24 47.72 2.42
C MET A 1 70.74 48.00 2.34
N PRO A 2 70.05 48.58 3.34
CA PRO A 2 70.08 48.44 4.81
C PRO A 2 68.87 47.59 5.31
N LEU A 3 68.93 46.85 6.42
CA LEU A 3 68.87 47.30 7.82
C LEU A 3 67.50 47.90 8.24
N ARG A 4 66.79 47.20 9.15
CA ARG A 4 66.21 47.68 10.44
C ARG A 4 64.91 46.93 10.80
N LYS A 5 64.94 46.05 11.83
CA LYS A 5 64.52 46.26 13.26
C LYS A 5 63.01 45.97 13.43
N LEU A 6 62.45 45.32 14.46
CA LEU A 6 62.85 44.80 15.79
C LEU A 6 61.58 44.06 16.31
N CYS A 7 61.60 42.83 16.86
CA CYS A 7 61.59 42.46 18.29
C CYS A 7 61.10 40.98 18.30
N ILE A 8 61.82 39.90 18.66
CA ILE A 8 62.49 39.51 19.92
C ILE A 8 61.59 39.80 21.13
N VAL A 9 61.05 38.85 21.91
CA VAL A 9 61.67 37.93 22.91
C VAL A 9 60.48 37.09 23.44
N VAL A 10 60.37 35.77 23.28
CA VAL A 10 60.79 34.65 24.17
C VAL A 10 60.38 34.80 25.65
N LEU A 11 60.09 33.67 26.32
CA LEU A 11 59.96 33.42 27.78
C LEU A 11 58.51 33.37 28.29
N MET A 12 57.88 32.19 28.40
CA MET A 12 58.02 31.21 29.50
C MET A 12 57.93 31.86 30.89
N VAL A 13 56.72 31.90 31.46
CA VAL A 13 56.54 31.86 32.92
C VAL A 13 55.36 30.93 33.26
N SER A 14 55.74 29.78 33.79
CA SER A 14 54.93 28.82 34.53
C SER A 14 54.39 29.43 35.82
N ALA A 15 53.11 29.21 36.12
CA ALA A 15 52.57 29.32 37.48
C ALA A 15 51.82 28.03 37.81
N SER A 16 52.57 27.06 38.32
CA SER A 16 52.05 25.86 38.96
C SER A 16 51.55 26.23 40.35
N LEU A 17 50.26 26.06 40.63
CA LEU A 17 49.74 25.94 41.99
C LEU A 17 49.01 24.60 42.12
N THR A 18 49.70 23.64 42.73
CA THR A 18 49.13 22.39 43.25
C THR A 18 48.44 22.66 44.58
N SER A 19 47.20 22.19 44.78
CA SER A 19 46.77 21.70 46.10
C SER A 19 45.47 20.88 46.01
N LEU A 20 45.37 19.95 46.95
CA LEU A 20 44.56 18.74 46.96
C LEU A 20 43.09 18.92 47.41
N ALA A 21 42.27 17.99 46.90
CA ALA A 21 41.18 17.29 47.57
C ALA A 21 39.96 18.07 48.10
N SER A 22 38.81 17.83 47.47
CA SER A 22 37.76 16.99 48.09
C SER A 22 36.77 16.57 47.01
N VAL A 23 36.81 15.31 46.55
CA VAL A 23 35.61 14.68 46.01
C VAL A 23 34.81 14.28 47.23
N SER A 24 34.00 15.22 47.73
CA SER A 24 32.89 14.85 48.59
C SER A 24 31.96 14.02 47.71
N GLY A 25 31.90 12.72 48.01
CA GLY A 25 30.99 11.80 47.35
C GLY A 25 29.55 12.27 47.55
N SER A 26 28.98 12.90 46.53
CA SER A 26 27.53 12.98 46.41
C SER A 26 27.08 11.67 45.81
N SER A 27 26.66 10.77 46.70
CA SER A 27 25.90 9.57 46.38
C SER A 27 24.97 9.82 45.19
N LEU A 28 25.05 8.93 44.20
CA LEU A 28 24.05 8.79 43.15
C LEU A 28 22.64 8.91 43.74
N GLN A 29 21.95 10.00 43.41
CA GLN A 29 20.50 9.97 43.34
C GLN A 29 20.15 9.92 41.86
N ILE A 30 20.22 8.70 41.32
CA ILE A 30 19.39 8.36 40.16
C ILE A 30 17.96 8.67 40.63
N PRO A 31 17.22 9.58 40.00
CA PRO A 31 15.81 9.72 40.29
C PRO A 31 15.22 8.34 40.02
N ASN A 32 14.62 7.74 41.04
CA ASN A 32 13.84 6.52 40.93
C ASN A 32 12.72 6.79 39.93
N SER A 33 13.05 6.69 38.65
CA SER A 33 12.13 6.73 37.53
C SER A 33 11.58 5.32 37.43
N GLY A 34 10.81 4.95 38.46
CA GLY A 34 9.76 3.95 38.38
C GLY A 34 8.64 4.38 37.43
N ALA A 35 8.99 5.05 36.33
CA ALA A 35 8.11 5.20 35.19
C ALA A 35 8.09 3.83 34.52
N SER A 36 7.09 3.03 34.91
CA SER A 36 6.87 1.70 34.39
C SER A 36 6.94 1.71 32.86
N VAL A 37 7.58 0.69 32.30
CA VAL A 37 7.63 0.45 30.85
C VAL A 37 6.22 0.50 30.21
N THR A 38 5.19 0.13 30.98
CA THR A 38 3.77 0.18 30.60
C THR A 38 3.23 1.58 30.30
N LEU A 39 3.85 2.64 30.84
CA LEU A 39 3.46 4.03 30.54
C LEU A 39 4.02 4.48 29.17
N ARG A 40 5.12 3.86 28.70
CA ARG A 40 5.68 4.10 27.36
C ARG A 40 4.99 3.29 26.27
N GLU A 41 4.48 2.09 26.56
CA GLU A 41 3.78 1.27 25.56
C GLU A 41 2.49 1.92 25.06
N HIS A 42 1.72 2.57 25.94
CA HIS A 42 0.50 3.28 25.56
C HIS A 42 0.74 4.49 24.64
N GLN A 43 1.96 5.03 24.58
CA GLN A 43 2.29 6.18 23.73
C GLN A 43 2.71 5.82 22.30
N ILE A 44 2.93 4.53 21.99
CA ILE A 44 3.49 4.12 20.69
C ILE A 44 2.40 3.68 19.70
N TRP A 45 1.21 3.32 20.17
CA TRP A 45 0.14 2.82 19.33
C TRP A 45 -0.96 3.87 19.15
N ALA A 46 -0.70 4.86 18.29
CA ALA A 46 -1.79 5.64 17.72
C ALA A 46 -2.50 4.76 16.68
N SER A 47 -3.81 4.57 16.81
CA SER A 47 -4.61 3.91 15.77
C SER A 47 -4.38 4.65 14.45
N ALA A 48 -3.93 3.93 13.42
CA ALA A 48 -3.90 4.48 12.07
C ALA A 48 -5.35 4.78 11.66
N VAL A 49 -5.71 6.07 11.65
CA VAL A 49 -6.95 6.52 11.04
C VAL A 49 -6.74 6.41 9.54
N HIS A 50 -7.60 5.66 8.84
CA HIS A 50 -7.54 5.59 7.39
C HIS A 50 -7.84 6.98 6.83
N ASP A 51 -6.95 7.48 5.99
CA ASP A 51 -7.23 8.68 5.22
C ASP A 51 -8.31 8.34 4.17
N SER A 52 -9.39 9.10 4.17
CA SER A 52 -10.52 8.93 3.22
C SER A 52 -10.41 9.89 2.03
N GLU A 53 -9.29 10.61 1.89
CA GLU A 53 -9.08 11.53 0.77
C GLU A 53 -8.74 10.77 -0.51
N PHE A 54 -9.69 10.71 -1.45
CA PHE A 54 -9.49 10.14 -2.76
C PHE A 54 -9.13 11.25 -3.76
N ALA A 55 -7.97 11.13 -4.42
CA ALA A 55 -7.63 12.01 -5.53
C ALA A 55 -8.65 11.83 -6.68
N ALA A 56 -9.21 12.94 -7.16
CA ALA A 56 -10.09 12.92 -8.31
C ALA A 56 -9.31 12.50 -9.56
N ILE A 57 -9.54 11.29 -10.07
CA ILE A 57 -8.95 10.82 -11.34
C ILE A 57 -9.64 11.57 -12.48
N PRO A 58 -8.92 12.36 -13.31
CA PRO A 58 -9.50 13.02 -14.47
C PRO A 58 -10.01 11.99 -15.48
N ARG A 59 -11.27 12.13 -15.92
CA ARG A 59 -11.94 11.24 -16.90
C ARG A 59 -11.33 11.28 -18.32
N THR A 60 -10.20 11.95 -18.53
CA THR A 60 -9.57 12.14 -19.84
C THR A 60 -8.57 11.04 -20.20
N ALA A 61 -8.32 10.07 -19.32
CA ALA A 61 -7.43 8.93 -19.58
C ALA A 61 -8.07 7.79 -20.39
N HIS A 62 -9.28 7.97 -20.93
CA HIS A 62 -9.78 7.05 -21.96
C HIS A 62 -9.06 7.39 -23.27
N THR A 63 -7.88 6.81 -23.49
CA THR A 63 -7.29 6.76 -24.83
C THR A 63 -8.27 5.97 -25.70
N SER A 64 -9.14 6.71 -26.41
CA SER A 64 -10.13 6.11 -27.30
C SER A 64 -9.39 5.26 -28.33
N CYS A 65 -9.68 3.96 -28.32
CA CYS A 65 -9.08 3.06 -29.27
C CYS A 65 -9.81 3.16 -30.62
N ALA A 66 -9.12 3.62 -31.65
CA ALA A 66 -9.71 3.86 -32.98
C ALA A 66 -10.25 2.57 -33.63
N ALA A 67 -9.59 1.43 -33.40
CA ALA A 67 -10.02 0.11 -33.88
C ALA A 67 -10.17 -0.88 -32.72
N ALA A 68 -11.16 -0.63 -31.85
CA ALA A 68 -11.48 -1.53 -30.74
C ALA A 68 -12.22 -2.77 -31.24
N GLN A 69 -11.78 -3.95 -30.79
CA GLN A 69 -12.53 -5.20 -30.93
C GLN A 69 -12.82 -5.75 -29.53
N PRO A 70 -14.08 -6.14 -29.23
CA PRO A 70 -14.43 -6.67 -27.93
C PRO A 70 -13.79 -8.06 -27.70
N PRO A 71 -13.61 -8.48 -26.44
CA PRO A 71 -13.17 -9.84 -26.13
C PRO A 71 -14.23 -10.85 -26.57
N GLN A 72 -13.79 -12.06 -26.94
CA GLN A 72 -14.68 -13.14 -27.35
C GLN A 72 -14.62 -14.29 -26.35
N ALA A 73 -15.78 -14.71 -25.85
CA ALA A 73 -15.88 -15.87 -24.96
C ALA A 73 -15.44 -17.15 -25.68
N LEU A 74 -14.54 -17.91 -25.06
CA LEU A 74 -14.08 -19.20 -25.57
C LEU A 74 -14.57 -20.36 -24.69
N ALA A 75 -14.43 -20.22 -23.36
CA ALA A 75 -14.93 -21.19 -22.40
C ALA A 75 -15.45 -20.46 -21.17
N THR A 76 -16.77 -20.31 -21.08
CA THR A 76 -17.46 -19.60 -20.00
C THR A 76 -18.58 -20.47 -19.43
N PRO A 77 -18.25 -21.59 -18.75
CA PRO A 77 -19.27 -22.43 -18.12
C PRO A 77 -20.08 -21.62 -17.10
N ASN A 78 -21.39 -21.86 -17.06
CA ASN A 78 -22.27 -21.25 -16.08
C ASN A 78 -21.94 -21.78 -14.67
N PRO A 79 -21.97 -20.94 -13.64
CA PRO A 79 -21.87 -21.39 -12.26
C PRO A 79 -23.08 -22.25 -11.89
N LEU A 80 -22.87 -23.20 -10.97
CA LEU A 80 -23.95 -23.94 -10.35
C LEU A 80 -24.48 -23.10 -9.19
N LEU A 81 -25.79 -22.86 -9.18
CA LEU A 81 -26.50 -22.17 -8.11
C LEU A 81 -27.44 -23.17 -7.42
N ASP A 82 -27.43 -23.17 -6.10
CA ASP A 82 -28.14 -24.15 -5.27
C ASP A 82 -29.56 -23.65 -4.90
N GLN A 83 -29.77 -22.34 -4.81
CA GLN A 83 -31.08 -21.75 -4.48
C GLN A 83 -31.88 -21.31 -5.73
N PRO A 84 -33.12 -21.82 -5.91
CA PRO A 84 -33.98 -21.48 -7.05
C PRO A 84 -34.55 -20.06 -6.99
N ASP A 85 -34.55 -19.43 -5.82
CA ASP A 85 -35.01 -18.04 -5.60
C ASP A 85 -33.84 -17.06 -5.52
N ALA A 86 -32.71 -17.37 -6.17
CA ALA A 86 -31.49 -16.59 -6.05
C ALA A 86 -31.73 -15.14 -6.48
N ASN A 87 -31.65 -14.24 -5.50
CA ASN A 87 -31.32 -12.84 -5.72
C ASN A 87 -30.22 -12.72 -6.77
N LYS A 88 -30.25 -11.64 -7.55
CA LYS A 88 -29.27 -11.40 -8.61
C LYS A 88 -27.86 -11.36 -8.03
N ILE A 89 -26.93 -12.06 -8.68
CA ILE A 89 -25.50 -11.96 -8.37
C ILE A 89 -24.85 -11.19 -9.51
N THR A 90 -24.29 -10.02 -9.22
CA THR A 90 -23.58 -9.23 -10.22
C THR A 90 -22.09 -9.31 -9.95
N VAL A 91 -21.30 -9.62 -10.98
CA VAL A 91 -19.83 -9.71 -10.88
C VAL A 91 -19.19 -8.78 -11.89
N SER A 92 -18.21 -7.98 -11.44
CA SER A 92 -17.26 -7.29 -12.32
C SER A 92 -15.92 -8.01 -12.32
N PHE A 93 -15.21 -7.93 -13.44
CA PHE A 93 -13.90 -8.53 -13.58
C PHE A 93 -13.13 -7.90 -14.76
N ILE A 94 -11.84 -8.19 -14.84
CA ILE A 94 -10.98 -7.75 -15.94
C ILE A 94 -10.62 -8.97 -16.79
N ILE A 95 -10.82 -8.87 -18.10
CA ILE A 95 -10.26 -9.81 -19.07
C ILE A 95 -8.89 -9.27 -19.45
N GLY A 96 -7.84 -9.99 -19.07
CA GLY A 96 -6.47 -9.61 -19.37
C GLY A 96 -6.14 -9.74 -20.86
N ALA A 97 -5.05 -9.09 -21.28
CA ALA A 97 -4.46 -9.27 -22.61
C ALA A 97 -4.01 -10.73 -22.89
N ASP A 98 -3.92 -11.56 -21.85
CA ASP A 98 -3.68 -13.00 -21.90
C ASP A 98 -4.95 -13.85 -22.10
N GLY A 99 -6.13 -13.22 -22.14
CA GLY A 99 -7.42 -13.88 -22.27
C GLY A 99 -7.93 -14.56 -20.99
N ARG A 100 -7.32 -14.29 -19.84
CA ARG A 100 -7.75 -14.81 -18.53
C ARG A 100 -8.54 -13.75 -17.76
N VAL A 101 -9.35 -14.22 -16.83
CA VAL A 101 -10.08 -13.35 -15.91
C VAL A 101 -9.21 -13.01 -14.70
N HIS A 102 -9.12 -11.71 -14.39
CA HIS A 102 -8.42 -11.13 -13.25
C HIS A 102 -9.39 -10.30 -12.40
N SER A 103 -9.04 -10.15 -11.11
CA SER A 103 -9.75 -9.30 -10.16
C SER A 103 -11.28 -9.44 -10.14
N PRO A 104 -11.86 -10.67 -10.12
CA PRO A 104 -13.31 -10.80 -10.06
C PRO A 104 -13.84 -10.31 -8.71
N LEU A 105 -14.85 -9.45 -8.76
CA LEU A 105 -15.45 -8.77 -7.62
C LEU A 105 -16.97 -8.92 -7.65
N ILE A 106 -17.55 -9.35 -6.53
CA ILE A 106 -19.00 -9.35 -6.34
C ILE A 106 -19.47 -7.90 -6.13
N LEU A 107 -20.35 -7.42 -7.00
CA LEU A 107 -21.02 -6.13 -6.89
C LEU A 107 -22.38 -6.25 -6.21
N GLU A 108 -23.07 -7.36 -6.43
CA GLU A 108 -24.35 -7.68 -5.80
C GLU A 108 -24.30 -9.15 -5.38
N SER A 109 -24.58 -9.41 -4.09
CA SER A 109 -24.43 -10.73 -3.47
C SER A 109 -25.80 -11.38 -3.26
N ALA A 110 -25.86 -12.69 -3.47
CA ALA A 110 -27.01 -13.52 -3.10
C ALA A 110 -26.70 -14.47 -1.92
N GLY A 111 -25.54 -14.31 -1.28
CA GLY A 111 -25.11 -15.12 -0.15
C GLY A 111 -23.75 -15.77 -0.37
N ALA A 112 -23.06 -16.07 0.73
CA ALA A 112 -21.66 -16.48 0.70
C ALA A 112 -21.40 -17.84 0.01
N ILE A 113 -22.39 -18.72 -0.11
CA ILE A 113 -22.23 -19.98 -0.85
C ILE A 113 -22.27 -19.68 -2.35
N GLU A 114 -23.30 -18.97 -2.81
CA GLU A 114 -23.47 -18.64 -4.22
C GLU A 114 -22.35 -17.74 -4.74
N ASP A 115 -21.95 -16.73 -3.96
CA ASP A 115 -20.81 -15.87 -4.31
C ASP A 115 -19.53 -16.69 -4.54
N ARG A 116 -19.28 -17.71 -3.70
CA ARG A 116 -18.10 -18.58 -3.86
C ARG A 116 -18.20 -19.43 -5.12
N ASN A 117 -19.37 -20.00 -5.40
CA ASN A 117 -19.61 -20.81 -6.60
C ASN A 117 -19.44 -19.98 -7.88
N VAL A 118 -20.03 -18.79 -7.91
CA VAL A 118 -19.90 -17.83 -9.02
C VAL A 118 -18.44 -17.43 -9.22
N LEU A 119 -17.75 -16.99 -8.16
CA LEU A 119 -16.34 -16.58 -8.28
C LEU A 119 -15.44 -17.75 -8.73
N ALA A 120 -15.71 -18.98 -8.30
CA ALA A 120 -14.97 -20.15 -8.76
C ALA A 120 -15.15 -20.39 -10.27
N ALA A 121 -16.38 -20.31 -10.77
CA ALA A 121 -16.66 -20.45 -12.20
C ALA A 121 -16.02 -19.32 -13.01
N VAL A 122 -16.23 -18.06 -12.61
CA VAL A 122 -15.71 -16.86 -13.32
C VAL A 122 -14.19 -16.87 -13.44
N ARG A 123 -13.46 -17.29 -12.40
CA ARG A 123 -11.98 -17.43 -12.44
C ARG A 123 -11.51 -18.47 -13.47
N SER A 124 -12.33 -19.48 -13.76
CA SER A 124 -11.99 -20.52 -14.73
C SER A 124 -12.16 -20.07 -16.18
N TRP A 125 -12.88 -18.98 -16.42
CA TRP A 125 -13.26 -18.54 -17.75
C TRP A 125 -12.06 -18.18 -18.64
N ARG A 126 -12.24 -18.39 -19.94
CA ARG A 126 -11.25 -18.09 -20.97
C ARG A 126 -11.87 -17.30 -22.10
N TYR A 127 -11.12 -16.31 -22.56
CA TYR A 127 -11.48 -15.40 -23.62
C TYR A 127 -10.36 -15.30 -24.66
N ARG A 128 -10.72 -14.95 -25.88
CA ARG A 128 -9.82 -14.20 -26.76
C ARG A 128 -9.85 -12.76 -26.26
N PRO A 129 -8.70 -12.13 -25.97
CA PRO A 129 -8.65 -10.80 -25.38
C PRO A 129 -9.28 -9.77 -26.32
N ALA A 130 -9.64 -8.61 -25.77
CA ALA A 130 -9.98 -7.46 -26.57
C ALA A 130 -8.77 -7.04 -27.40
N MET A 131 -8.99 -6.41 -28.55
CA MET A 131 -7.91 -5.83 -29.35
C MET A 131 -8.09 -4.33 -29.42
N CYS A 132 -6.98 -3.62 -29.26
CA CYS A 132 -6.89 -2.21 -29.58
C CYS A 132 -5.83 -2.01 -30.65
N ASN A 133 -6.24 -1.54 -31.85
CA ASN A 133 -5.32 -1.31 -32.97
C ASN A 133 -4.46 -2.55 -33.31
N GLY A 134 -5.06 -3.74 -33.21
CA GLY A 134 -4.38 -5.02 -33.45
C GLY A 134 -3.53 -5.56 -32.29
N VAL A 135 -3.45 -4.84 -31.17
CA VAL A 135 -2.71 -5.27 -29.97
C VAL A 135 -3.70 -5.76 -28.90
N PRO A 136 -3.47 -6.92 -28.25
CA PRO A 136 -4.27 -7.37 -27.12
C PRO A 136 -4.33 -6.32 -26.01
N ALA A 137 -5.53 -6.00 -25.54
CA ALA A 137 -5.80 -5.01 -24.51
C ALA A 137 -6.72 -5.59 -23.44
N GLU A 138 -6.62 -5.04 -22.24
CA GLU A 138 -7.53 -5.39 -21.14
C GLU A 138 -8.93 -4.84 -21.40
N ALA A 139 -9.94 -5.57 -20.92
CA ALA A 139 -11.32 -5.13 -20.97
C ALA A 139 -12.05 -5.45 -19.67
N GLU A 140 -12.87 -4.52 -19.19
CA GLU A 140 -13.74 -4.76 -18.04
C GLU A 140 -15.00 -5.50 -18.50
N GLY A 141 -15.37 -6.54 -17.74
CA GLY A 141 -16.61 -7.28 -17.89
C GLY A 141 -17.51 -7.08 -16.67
N LYS A 142 -18.82 -6.98 -16.90
CA LYS A 142 -19.85 -7.02 -15.86
C LYS A 142 -20.96 -7.96 -16.27
N ILE A 143 -21.24 -8.98 -15.46
CA ILE A 143 -22.24 -10.01 -15.74
C ILE A 143 -23.14 -10.21 -14.53
N GLU A 144 -24.44 -10.32 -14.79
CA GLU A 144 -25.47 -10.67 -13.81
C GLU A 144 -25.85 -12.16 -13.98
N PHE A 145 -25.97 -12.88 -12.87
CA PHE A 145 -26.45 -14.25 -12.80
C PHE A 145 -27.77 -14.29 -12.01
N SER A 146 -28.72 -15.07 -12.50
CA SER A 146 -29.97 -15.39 -11.81
C SER A 146 -30.41 -16.82 -12.15
N SER A 147 -31.15 -17.46 -11.24
CA SER A 147 -31.87 -18.70 -11.55
C SER A 147 -33.01 -18.40 -12.54
N ARG A 148 -33.28 -19.34 -13.45
CA ARG A 148 -34.39 -19.27 -14.41
C ARG A 148 -35.49 -20.25 -14.03
#